data_AF-A0A9Q3EP74-F1
#
_entry.id   AF-A0A9Q3EP74-F1
#
_cell.length_a   1.000
_cell.length_b   1.000
_cell.length_c   1.000
_cell.angle_alpha   90.00
_cell.angle_beta   90.00
_cell.angle_gamma   90.00
#
_symmetry.space_group_name_H-M   'P 1'
#
loop_
_entity.id
_entity.type
_entity.pdbx_description
1 polymer ?
#
loop_
_entity_poly.entity_id
_entity_poly.type
_entity_poly.pdbx_seq_one_letter_code
_entity_poly.pdbx_strand_id
1 'polypeptide(L)'
;MEISIFNHPTLLNPSLARIDLIERISNLAHKPPLTNPHESLINFDVQLMHVGNFKRTKNQHNRNRKHRNFLSNQSDVDLSPENYWRLTFPTIEFGHKFLNLVNQINIEKFGFSSKVKFEQSILKMRDNHQKKFKVPHPSLIQKLKTNQFTSPEDERKLYHELDKDSSPNQFILSSLEFGRLDKPTIFDACFCSEYIQSFVSNPSSVNSRCTISIDETSSQIVIKLPQTHQPHGRSTRINCKTVKRIEANLPSILLWLDCSPLFCEDNALENLFTTNNSQQKSRKSGFDHHQMRILPFVGRLIRITFKRDKDCNTFLHHSTRFKLPRINHIFREVRSEPIYTPDNLAKLESVKESLDLAISFQLDKLLHSTILSPDEILELSKLLKGFDSDTLEGALMNLVNNLTDELEESQYKTRPNFRTQTIASKFSIALQAAQSNKSTLFDRRLQFQDNFKCRTVTLTPTGTIFEGPTVEQSNSILRLYDYSPSFIRVAIREEDFSSHHHDREMNSAQFLQERYLPLFSGGLKIAGRNFEFLGYSSSALKDHQAWFVCPFKHRGVVMTAHRIRHNMGDFSKV
;
A
#
# COMPACT_ATOMS: atom_id res chain seq x y z
N MET A 1 21.58 -25.73 8.25
CA MET A 1 20.58 -26.78 8.55
C MET A 1 19.40 -26.16 9.28
N GLU A 2 18.17 -26.57 8.97
CA GLU A 2 16.98 -26.17 9.73
C GLU A 2 16.60 -27.28 10.73
N ILE A 3 16.35 -26.87 11.98
CA ILE A 3 15.93 -27.73 13.10
C ILE A 3 14.64 -27.15 13.69
N SER A 4 13.64 -27.99 13.89
CA SER A 4 12.39 -27.66 14.58
C SER A 4 12.50 -28.00 16.06
N ILE A 5 12.10 -27.07 16.93
CA ILE A 5 12.07 -27.23 18.38
C ILE A 5 10.61 -27.16 18.84
N PHE A 6 10.10 -28.26 19.38
CA PHE A 6 8.73 -28.39 19.86
C PHE A 6 8.66 -28.28 21.38
N ASN A 7 7.49 -27.93 21.92
CA ASN A 7 7.18 -27.97 23.35
C ASN A 7 8.08 -27.10 24.24
N HIS A 8 8.72 -26.07 23.68
CA HIS A 8 9.39 -25.04 24.47
C HIS A 8 8.33 -24.09 25.07
N PRO A 9 8.34 -23.84 26.40
CA PRO A 9 7.35 -22.99 27.04
C PRO A 9 7.34 -21.60 26.41
N THR A 10 6.22 -21.24 25.80
CA THR A 10 6.00 -19.87 25.34
C THR A 10 5.59 -19.06 26.55
N LEU A 11 6.53 -18.33 27.15
CA LEU A 11 6.23 -17.28 28.12
C LEU A 11 5.21 -16.30 27.48
N LEU A 12 4.44 -15.59 28.30
CA LEU A 12 3.48 -14.53 27.90
C LEU A 12 4.09 -13.49 26.91
N ASN A 13 5.42 -13.44 26.79
CA ASN A 13 6.15 -12.64 25.83
C ASN A 13 7.07 -13.54 24.95
N PRO A 14 6.76 -13.73 23.64
CA PRO A 14 7.54 -14.57 22.75
C PRO A 14 8.96 -14.03 22.50
N SER A 15 9.21 -12.73 22.64
CA SER A 15 10.56 -12.17 22.48
C SER A 15 11.48 -12.52 23.65
N LEU A 16 10.96 -12.54 24.87
CA LEU A 16 11.71 -13.02 26.04
C LEU A 16 11.99 -14.52 25.93
N ALA A 17 11.01 -15.31 25.48
CA ALA A 17 11.20 -16.73 25.20
C ALA A 17 12.26 -16.95 24.10
N ARG A 18 12.29 -16.11 23.05
CA ARG A 18 13.32 -16.17 22.01
C ARG A 18 14.72 -15.89 22.56
N ILE A 19 14.89 -14.86 23.40
CA ILE A 19 16.20 -14.51 23.99
C ILE A 19 16.68 -15.62 24.93
N ASP A 20 15.79 -16.12 25.79
CA ASP A 20 16.08 -17.26 26.67
C ASP A 20 16.49 -18.50 25.85
N LEU A 21 15.78 -18.76 24.75
CA LEU A 21 16.10 -19.85 23.84
C LEU A 21 17.44 -19.66 23.12
N ILE A 22 17.77 -18.44 22.68
CA ILE A 22 19.09 -18.11 22.09
C ILE A 22 20.20 -18.31 23.13
N GLU A 23 20.00 -17.88 24.37
CA GLU A 23 20.98 -18.05 25.45
C GLU A 23 21.25 -19.54 25.72
N ARG A 24 20.19 -20.34 25.85
CA ARG A 24 20.30 -21.80 26.07
C ARG A 24 20.92 -22.54 24.89
N ILE A 25 20.53 -22.19 23.66
CA ILE A 25 21.12 -22.79 22.45
C ILE A 25 22.58 -22.38 22.29
N SER A 26 22.93 -21.13 22.58
CA SER A 26 24.32 -20.67 22.56
C SER A 26 25.17 -21.40 23.60
N ASN A 27 24.63 -21.62 24.80
CA ASN A 27 25.29 -22.43 25.83
C ASN A 27 25.53 -23.88 25.39
N LEU A 28 24.64 -24.48 24.60
CA LEU A 28 24.83 -25.81 24.02
C LEU A 28 25.79 -25.81 22.81
N ALA A 29 25.73 -24.77 21.99
CA ALA A 29 26.47 -24.69 20.73
C ALA A 29 27.93 -24.25 20.91
N HIS A 30 28.22 -23.45 21.93
CA HIS A 30 29.50 -22.75 22.13
C HIS A 30 30.27 -23.18 23.39
N LYS A 31 29.74 -24.12 24.17
CA LYS A 31 30.43 -24.69 25.35
C LYS A 31 30.73 -26.17 25.15
N PRO A 32 31.68 -26.74 25.92
CA PRO A 32 31.93 -28.18 25.90
C PRO A 32 30.64 -28.94 26.20
N PRO A 33 30.32 -30.01 25.45
CA PRO A 33 31.24 -30.81 24.63
C PRO A 33 31.23 -30.51 23.12
N LEU A 34 30.43 -29.55 22.62
CA LEU A 34 30.22 -29.38 21.18
C LEU A 34 31.37 -28.65 20.47
N THR A 35 31.90 -27.63 21.13
CA THR A 35 32.92 -26.71 20.60
C THR A 35 34.03 -26.58 21.61
N ASN A 36 35.26 -26.62 21.12
CA ASN A 36 36.44 -26.39 21.94
C ASN A 36 36.61 -24.88 22.19
N PRO A 37 37.20 -24.45 23.32
CA PRO A 37 37.36 -23.03 23.66
C PRO A 37 38.23 -22.22 22.68
N HIS A 38 38.88 -22.88 21.70
CA HIS A 38 39.72 -22.27 20.67
C HIS A 38 39.07 -22.24 19.27
N GLU A 39 37.86 -22.78 19.09
CA GLU A 39 37.12 -22.70 17.81
C GLU A 39 36.33 -21.38 17.69
N SER A 40 36.20 -20.88 16.46
CA SER A 40 35.41 -19.67 16.17
C SER A 40 33.93 -19.89 16.45
N LEU A 41 33.30 -18.96 17.17
CA LEU A 41 31.88 -18.97 17.49
C LEU A 41 31.01 -18.88 16.23
N ILE A 42 29.86 -19.56 16.24
CA ILE A 42 29.00 -19.72 15.07
C ILE A 42 27.70 -18.93 15.28
N ASN A 43 27.30 -18.16 14.26
CA ASN A 43 25.98 -17.53 14.25
C ASN A 43 24.87 -18.54 13.97
N PHE A 44 23.71 -18.36 14.60
CA PHE A 44 22.51 -19.12 14.32
C PHE A 44 21.27 -18.21 14.43
N ASP A 45 20.16 -18.61 13.80
CA ASP A 45 18.89 -17.87 13.85
C ASP A 45 17.79 -18.69 14.53
N VAL A 46 16.93 -18.03 15.30
CA VAL A 46 15.81 -18.63 16.04
C VAL A 46 14.53 -17.86 15.74
N GLN A 47 13.48 -18.53 15.25
CA GLN A 47 12.20 -17.90 14.90
C GLN A 47 10.99 -18.74 15.33
N LEU A 48 9.94 -18.12 15.86
CA LEU A 48 8.70 -18.80 16.23
C LEU A 48 7.83 -19.04 14.98
N MET A 49 7.32 -20.26 14.82
CA MET A 49 6.45 -20.67 13.71
C MET A 49 5.06 -21.06 14.25
N HIS A 50 4.01 -20.52 13.60
CA HIS A 50 2.61 -20.86 13.90
C HIS A 50 2.07 -21.87 12.89
N VAL A 51 1.49 -22.98 13.37
CA VAL A 51 0.82 -23.96 12.50
C VAL A 51 -0.61 -23.46 12.23
N GLY A 52 -0.78 -22.73 11.13
CA GLY A 52 -2.10 -22.28 10.69
C GLY A 52 -2.97 -23.44 10.17
N ASN A 53 -4.22 -23.52 10.65
CA ASN A 53 -5.28 -24.35 10.08
C ASN A 53 -5.55 -23.95 8.62
N PHE A 54 -4.94 -24.64 7.66
CA PHE A 54 -5.48 -24.70 6.29
C PHE A 54 -6.72 -25.59 6.27
N LYS A 55 -7.84 -25.12 6.84
CA LYS A 55 -9.15 -25.67 6.46
C LYS A 55 -9.45 -25.17 5.05
N ARG A 56 -9.03 -25.95 4.05
CA ARG A 56 -9.68 -25.96 2.73
C ARG A 56 -11.16 -26.21 2.99
N THR A 57 -11.99 -25.20 2.82
CA THR A 57 -13.45 -25.33 2.77
C THR A 57 -13.81 -26.20 1.57
N LYS A 58 -13.80 -27.52 1.75
CA LYS A 58 -14.51 -28.43 0.85
C LYS A 58 -16.00 -28.18 1.05
N ASN A 59 -16.62 -27.61 0.02
CA ASN A 59 -18.02 -27.75 -0.38
C ASN A 59 -18.97 -28.28 0.71
N GLN A 60 -19.67 -27.37 1.39
CA GLN A 60 -20.98 -27.69 1.95
C GLN A 60 -22.00 -27.73 0.82
N HIS A 61 -22.05 -28.86 0.10
CA HIS A 61 -23.26 -29.29 -0.56
C HIS A 61 -23.56 -30.73 -0.13
N ASN A 62 -24.85 -30.98 0.09
CA ASN A 62 -25.47 -32.22 0.57
C ASN A 62 -25.49 -32.43 2.09
N ARG A 63 -26.40 -31.73 2.76
CA ARG A 63 -27.11 -32.29 3.92
C ARG A 63 -28.46 -32.83 3.45
N ASN A 64 -28.49 -34.13 3.16
CA ASN A 64 -29.68 -34.97 3.25
C ASN A 64 -29.27 -36.44 3.30
N ARG A 65 -29.22 -37.02 4.51
CA ARG A 65 -29.77 -38.35 4.88
C ARG A 65 -29.19 -38.88 6.21
N LYS A 66 -30.13 -39.07 7.15
CA LYS A 66 -30.37 -40.19 8.08
C LYS A 66 -29.21 -40.80 8.89
N HIS A 67 -29.41 -40.73 10.21
CA HIS A 67 -29.01 -41.65 11.30
C HIS A 67 -28.16 -42.89 10.98
N ARG A 68 -27.13 -43.11 11.80
CA ARG A 68 -27.07 -44.27 12.71
C ARG A 68 -26.02 -44.09 13.81
N ASN A 69 -26.44 -44.44 15.03
CA ASN A 69 -25.61 -44.56 16.23
C ASN A 69 -24.54 -45.64 16.05
N PHE A 70 -23.30 -45.34 16.45
CA PHE A 70 -22.38 -46.33 17.01
C PHE A 70 -21.59 -45.67 18.14
N LEU A 71 -21.87 -46.11 19.37
CA LEU A 71 -20.99 -45.97 20.51
C LEU A 71 -19.88 -47.02 20.37
N SER A 72 -18.63 -46.58 20.36
CA SER A 72 -17.50 -47.40 20.78
C SER A 72 -16.45 -46.53 21.43
N ASN A 73 -16.16 -46.86 22.69
CA ASN A 73 -15.05 -46.38 23.49
C ASN A 73 -13.73 -46.39 22.71
N GLN A 74 -12.94 -45.32 22.81
CA GLN A 74 -11.54 -45.37 23.23
C GLN A 74 -10.98 -43.94 23.33
N SER A 75 -10.14 -43.75 24.33
CA SER A 75 -9.39 -42.57 24.70
C SER A 75 -8.63 -41.95 23.52
N ASP A 76 -9.03 -40.76 23.08
CA ASP A 76 -8.20 -39.88 22.27
C ASP A 76 -8.06 -38.52 22.96
N VAL A 77 -6.83 -38.23 23.37
CA VAL A 77 -6.39 -36.96 23.90
C VAL A 77 -6.40 -35.96 22.74
N ASP A 78 -7.31 -34.98 22.81
CA ASP A 78 -7.32 -33.81 21.94
C ASP A 78 -5.97 -33.05 22.03
N LEU A 79 -5.09 -33.24 21.05
CA LEU A 79 -3.87 -32.44 20.89
C LEU A 79 -4.17 -31.22 20.00
N SER A 80 -4.13 -30.04 20.63
CA SER A 80 -4.14 -28.72 19.98
C SER A 80 -2.98 -28.54 18.97
N PRO A 81 -3.09 -27.65 17.96
CA PRO A 81 -1.99 -27.38 17.03
C PRO A 81 -0.82 -26.68 17.76
N GLU A 82 0.28 -27.41 17.98
CA GLU A 82 1.45 -26.88 18.70
C GLU A 82 2.27 -25.91 17.84
N ASN A 83 2.49 -24.69 18.35
CA ASN A 83 3.51 -23.77 17.83
C ASN A 83 4.91 -24.40 18.02
N TYR A 84 5.83 -24.16 17.09
CA TYR A 84 7.20 -24.67 17.18
C TYR A 84 8.22 -23.59 16.84
N TRP A 85 9.43 -23.70 17.37
CA TRP A 85 10.53 -22.80 17.04
C TRP A 85 11.38 -23.38 15.92
N ARG A 86 11.86 -22.53 15.04
CA ARG A 86 12.79 -22.85 13.97
C ARG A 86 14.17 -22.35 14.35
N LEU A 87 15.14 -23.26 14.41
CA LEU A 87 16.56 -23.00 14.61
C LEU A 87 17.31 -23.23 13.29
N THR A 88 18.10 -22.26 12.85
CA THR A 88 18.88 -22.34 11.60
C THR A 88 20.37 -22.19 11.87
N PHE A 89 21.15 -23.20 11.49
CA PHE A 89 22.62 -23.16 11.49
C PHE A 89 23.19 -22.93 10.08
N PRO A 90 24.38 -22.30 9.95
CA PRO A 90 24.99 -21.93 8.67
C PRO A 90 25.57 -23.12 7.89
N THR A 91 25.90 -24.23 8.56
CA THR A 91 26.41 -25.46 7.94
C THR A 91 25.55 -26.67 8.30
N ILE A 92 25.61 -27.72 7.47
CA ILE A 92 24.89 -28.98 7.70
C ILE A 92 25.62 -29.83 8.75
N GLU A 93 26.94 -29.91 8.65
CA GLU A 93 27.81 -30.64 9.58
C GLU A 93 27.61 -30.20 11.03
N PHE A 94 27.57 -28.89 11.28
CA PHE A 94 27.39 -28.37 12.64
C PHE A 94 25.99 -28.67 13.18
N GLY A 95 24.95 -28.55 12.35
CA GLY A 95 23.59 -28.87 12.77
C GLY A 95 23.41 -30.36 13.12
N HIS A 96 24.08 -31.28 12.41
CA HIS A 96 24.06 -32.70 12.78
C HIS A 96 24.81 -32.99 14.08
N LYS A 97 25.98 -32.36 14.29
CA LYS A 97 26.70 -32.44 15.57
C LYS A 97 25.81 -31.98 16.73
N PHE A 98 25.12 -30.85 16.55
CA PHE A 98 24.20 -30.29 17.54
C PHE A 98 23.03 -31.23 17.85
N LEU A 99 22.35 -31.77 16.82
CA LEU A 99 21.25 -32.72 17.03
C LEU A 99 21.69 -33.99 17.75
N ASN A 100 22.84 -34.54 17.39
CA ASN A 100 23.38 -35.73 18.05
C ASN A 100 23.65 -35.47 19.54
N LEU A 101 24.23 -34.31 19.87
CA LEU A 101 24.49 -33.91 21.25
C LEU A 101 23.20 -33.83 22.07
N VAL A 102 22.21 -33.12 21.53
CA VAL A 102 20.94 -32.87 22.21
C VAL A 102 20.13 -34.16 22.43
N ASN A 103 20.30 -35.16 21.57
CA ASN A 103 19.68 -36.48 21.73
C ASN A 103 20.41 -37.39 22.73
N GLN A 104 21.68 -37.11 23.04
CA GLN A 104 22.51 -37.93 23.94
C GLN A 104 22.60 -37.38 25.36
N ILE A 105 22.43 -36.07 25.55
CA ILE A 105 22.61 -35.37 26.82
C ILE A 105 21.26 -35.08 27.48
N ASN A 106 21.21 -35.10 28.82
CA ASN A 106 20.06 -34.54 29.54
C ASN A 106 20.04 -33.01 29.37
N ILE A 107 19.17 -32.54 28.49
CA ILE A 107 18.95 -31.12 28.14
C ILE A 107 18.47 -30.28 29.33
N GLU A 108 17.97 -30.90 30.41
CA GLU A 108 17.60 -30.21 31.66
C GLU A 108 18.81 -29.57 32.35
N LYS A 109 20.02 -30.11 32.16
CA LYS A 109 21.26 -29.51 32.67
C LYS A 109 21.58 -28.16 32.01
N PHE A 110 20.99 -27.90 30.84
CA PHE A 110 21.09 -26.65 30.10
C PHE A 110 19.80 -25.81 30.23
N GLY A 111 18.93 -26.21 31.17
CA GLY A 111 17.69 -25.56 31.54
C GLY A 111 16.57 -25.65 30.51
N PHE A 112 16.60 -26.64 29.62
CA PHE A 112 15.42 -27.01 28.85
C PHE A 112 14.47 -27.86 29.70
N SER A 113 13.17 -27.77 29.45
CA SER A 113 12.21 -28.73 30.01
C SER A 113 12.37 -30.09 29.32
N SER A 114 12.19 -31.21 30.05
CA SER A 114 12.19 -32.57 29.50
C SER A 114 11.15 -32.82 28.40
N LYS A 115 10.18 -31.91 28.25
CA LYS A 115 9.18 -31.96 27.18
C LYS A 115 9.68 -31.42 25.84
N VAL A 116 10.78 -30.66 25.83
CA VAL A 116 11.32 -30.01 24.61
C VAL A 116 11.91 -31.07 23.68
N LYS A 117 11.56 -31.01 22.40
CA LYS A 117 12.07 -31.94 21.38
C LYS A 117 12.73 -31.19 20.24
N PHE A 118 13.86 -31.70 19.77
CA PHE A 118 14.61 -31.16 18.63
C PHE A 118 14.57 -32.15 17.47
N GLU A 119 14.09 -31.73 16.31
CA GLU A 119 13.97 -32.58 15.13
C GLU A 119 14.48 -31.85 13.89
N GLN A 120 15.16 -32.56 12.99
CA GLN A 120 15.51 -31.97 11.70
C GLN A 120 14.24 -31.66 10.90
N SER A 121 14.13 -30.45 10.35
CA SER A 121 12.91 -30.03 9.65
C SER A 121 12.74 -30.75 8.30
N ILE A 122 11.59 -31.37 8.07
CA ILE A 122 11.24 -32.15 6.87
C ILE A 122 10.09 -31.50 6.10
N LEU A 123 10.12 -31.57 4.76
CA LEU A 123 9.00 -31.17 3.89
C LEU A 123 7.94 -32.28 3.82
N LYS A 124 6.70 -32.00 4.23
CA LYS A 124 5.57 -32.95 4.07
C LYS A 124 5.10 -32.93 2.61
N MET A 125 5.43 -33.97 1.84
CA MET A 125 4.91 -34.19 0.48
C MET A 125 3.70 -35.14 0.52
N ARG A 126 2.76 -34.97 -0.43
CA ARG A 126 1.50 -35.73 -0.46
C ARG A 126 1.64 -37.19 -0.90
N ASP A 127 2.73 -37.58 -1.57
CA ASP A 127 2.94 -38.94 -2.06
C ASP A 127 4.37 -39.43 -1.86
N ASN A 128 4.48 -40.67 -1.35
CA ASN A 128 5.64 -41.58 -1.24
C ASN A 128 6.79 -41.26 -0.26
N HIS A 129 7.33 -42.35 0.30
CA HIS A 129 8.24 -42.50 1.44
C HIS A 129 9.64 -41.85 1.35
N GLN A 130 9.81 -40.75 0.60
CA GLN A 130 11.07 -39.99 0.58
C GLN A 130 10.99 -38.76 1.50
N LYS A 131 11.73 -38.80 2.62
CA LYS A 131 11.93 -37.64 3.50
C LYS A 131 12.85 -36.63 2.80
N LYS A 132 12.30 -35.53 2.27
CA LYS A 132 13.11 -34.38 1.82
C LYS A 132 13.30 -33.39 2.96
N PHE A 133 14.55 -33.09 3.29
CA PHE A 133 14.89 -32.10 4.33
C PHE A 133 14.63 -30.67 3.85
N LYS A 134 14.19 -29.82 4.76
CA LYS A 134 13.93 -28.40 4.46
C LYS A 134 15.25 -27.64 4.39
N VAL A 135 15.44 -26.88 3.31
CA VAL A 135 16.62 -26.06 3.09
C VAL A 135 16.29 -24.60 3.43
N PRO A 136 17.04 -23.94 4.35
CA PRO A 136 16.85 -22.52 4.66
C PRO A 136 17.13 -21.62 3.46
N HIS A 137 16.56 -20.40 3.46
CA HIS A 137 16.74 -19.44 2.37
C HIS A 137 18.23 -19.04 2.19
N PRO A 138 18.77 -18.97 0.95
CA PRO A 138 20.19 -18.69 0.70
C PRO A 138 20.70 -17.38 1.33
N SER A 139 19.89 -16.31 1.31
CA SER A 139 20.28 -15.01 1.89
C SER A 139 20.45 -15.05 3.41
N LEU A 140 19.64 -15.86 4.11
CA LEU A 140 19.76 -16.04 5.55
C LEU A 140 21.05 -16.80 5.88
N ILE A 141 21.38 -17.84 5.11
CA ILE A 141 22.62 -18.60 5.27
C ILE A 141 23.84 -17.72 5.01
N GLN A 142 23.80 -16.89 3.95
CA GLN A 142 24.86 -15.95 3.63
C GLN A 142 25.06 -14.92 4.75
N LYS A 143 23.97 -14.38 5.32
CA LYS A 143 24.01 -13.46 6.46
C LYS A 143 24.64 -14.11 7.70
N LEU A 144 24.25 -15.34 8.03
CA LEU A 144 24.81 -16.07 9.17
C LEU A 144 26.30 -16.38 9.00
N LYS A 145 26.78 -16.60 7.77
CA LYS A 145 28.19 -16.87 7.47
C LYS A 145 29.08 -15.62 7.45
N THR A 146 28.52 -14.46 7.11
CA THR A 146 29.29 -13.23 6.85
C THR A 146 29.33 -12.28 8.04
N ASN A 147 28.31 -12.29 8.89
CA ASN A 147 28.25 -11.41 10.06
C ASN A 147 29.22 -11.86 11.16
N GLN A 148 29.76 -10.90 11.91
CA GLN A 148 30.46 -11.19 13.15
C GLN A 148 29.51 -11.82 14.18
N PHE A 149 30.05 -12.71 15.02
CA PHE A 149 29.27 -13.34 16.08
C PHE A 149 28.77 -12.29 17.08
N THR A 150 27.47 -12.30 17.38
CA THR A 150 26.88 -11.48 18.43
C THR A 150 26.64 -12.35 19.65
N SER A 151 27.23 -12.01 20.79
CA SER A 151 27.00 -12.78 22.01
C SER A 151 25.55 -12.62 22.50
N PRO A 152 24.98 -13.64 23.17
CA PRO A 152 23.64 -13.50 23.77
C PRO A 152 23.55 -12.33 24.77
N GLU A 153 24.66 -12.02 25.45
CA GLU A 153 24.74 -10.89 26.38
C GLU A 153 24.69 -9.54 25.66
N ASP A 154 25.37 -9.41 24.52
CA ASP A 154 25.33 -8.20 23.71
C ASP A 154 24.00 -8.03 22.99
N GLU A 155 23.37 -9.13 22.55
CA GLU A 155 22.00 -9.11 22.04
C GLU A 155 21.04 -8.62 23.15
N ARG A 156 21.20 -9.11 24.39
CA ARG A 156 20.41 -8.70 25.57
C ARG A 156 20.66 -7.24 25.96
N LYS A 157 21.91 -6.75 25.90
CA LYS A 157 22.25 -5.33 26.12
C LYS A 157 21.62 -4.45 25.05
N LEU A 158 21.71 -4.82 23.77
CA LEU A 158 21.06 -4.12 22.67
C LEU A 158 19.53 -4.09 22.86
N TYR A 159 18.91 -5.19 23.33
CA TYR A 159 17.50 -5.22 23.69
C TYR A 159 17.16 -4.23 24.83
N HIS A 160 17.99 -4.16 25.88
CA HIS A 160 17.78 -3.25 27.01
C HIS A 160 18.06 -1.78 26.70
N GLU A 161 19.07 -1.47 25.89
CA GLU A 161 19.38 -0.10 25.45
C GLU A 161 18.25 0.44 24.55
N LEU A 162 17.71 -0.40 23.66
CA LEU A 162 16.55 -0.02 22.85
C LEU A 162 15.28 0.17 23.68
N ASP A 163 15.05 -0.64 24.72
CA ASP A 163 13.87 -0.50 25.59
C ASP A 163 13.98 0.67 26.58
N LYS A 164 15.19 1.18 26.92
CA LYS A 164 15.40 2.35 27.80
C LYS A 164 15.07 3.70 27.14
N ASP A 165 15.29 3.81 25.83
CA ASP A 165 15.05 5.05 25.05
C ASP A 165 13.71 5.06 24.30
N SER A 166 12.96 3.95 24.31
CA SER A 166 11.66 3.86 23.65
C SER A 166 10.57 4.43 24.55
N SER A 167 9.91 5.52 24.13
CA SER A 167 8.59 5.82 24.68
C SER A 167 7.67 4.61 24.41
N PRO A 168 6.80 4.21 25.35
CA PRO A 168 6.11 2.90 25.32
C PRO A 168 5.24 2.65 24.08
N ASN A 169 4.97 3.68 23.27
CA ASN A 169 4.13 3.63 22.07
C ASN A 169 4.86 4.05 20.78
N GLN A 170 6.20 4.15 20.77
CA GLN A 170 6.97 4.57 19.62
C GLN A 170 7.93 3.45 19.16
N PHE A 171 7.78 3.05 17.91
CA PHE A 171 8.49 1.91 17.33
C PHE A 171 9.42 2.34 16.21
N ILE A 172 10.56 1.69 16.04
CA ILE A 172 11.56 2.06 15.03
C ILE A 172 11.30 1.32 13.71
N LEU A 173 11.34 2.06 12.61
CA LEU A 173 11.16 1.52 11.26
C LEU A 173 12.50 1.27 10.55
N SER A 174 12.55 0.23 9.71
CA SER A 174 13.65 -0.03 8.79
C SER A 174 13.38 0.53 7.39
N SER A 175 12.13 0.49 6.93
CA SER A 175 11.73 1.06 5.65
C SER A 175 10.25 1.44 5.61
N LEU A 176 9.96 2.40 4.74
CA LEU A 176 8.62 2.82 4.32
C LEU A 176 8.55 2.72 2.80
N GLU A 177 7.55 2.01 2.29
CA GLU A 177 7.39 1.73 0.86
C GLU A 177 5.97 2.06 0.40
N PHE A 178 5.84 2.63 -0.80
CA PHE A 178 4.58 2.84 -1.51
C PHE A 178 4.60 2.01 -2.79
N GLY A 179 3.48 1.37 -3.12
CA GLY A 179 3.49 0.41 -4.22
C GLY A 179 2.11 -0.04 -4.67
N ARG A 180 2.10 -1.20 -5.31
CA ARG A 180 0.90 -1.82 -5.89
C ARG A 180 0.97 -3.32 -5.74
N LEU A 181 -0.13 -3.98 -6.10
CA LEU A 181 -0.11 -5.42 -6.34
C LEU A 181 0.19 -5.71 -7.82
N ASP A 182 0.89 -6.80 -8.10
CA ASP A 182 1.18 -7.25 -9.47
C ASP A 182 -0.06 -7.82 -10.18
N LYS A 183 -1.03 -8.31 -9.41
CA LYS A 183 -2.25 -8.94 -9.90
C LYS A 183 -3.48 -8.46 -9.12
N PRO A 184 -4.66 -8.43 -9.77
CA PRO A 184 -5.92 -8.11 -9.09
C PRO A 184 -6.34 -9.21 -8.10
N THR A 185 -5.90 -10.46 -8.28
CA THR A 185 -6.22 -11.56 -7.37
C THR A 185 -5.42 -11.48 -6.09
N ILE A 186 -6.12 -11.13 -5.01
CA ILE A 186 -5.56 -10.86 -3.68
C ILE A 186 -4.77 -12.03 -3.07
N PHE A 187 -5.05 -13.30 -3.40
CA PHE A 187 -4.45 -14.44 -2.70
C PHE A 187 -2.99 -14.74 -3.11
N ASP A 188 -2.64 -14.54 -4.38
CA ASP A 188 -1.30 -14.89 -4.93
C ASP A 188 -0.53 -13.66 -5.47
N ALA A 189 -1.02 -12.46 -5.17
CA ALA A 189 -0.40 -11.22 -5.64
C ALA A 189 0.85 -10.84 -4.83
N CYS A 190 1.89 -10.44 -5.54
CA CYS A 190 3.12 -9.86 -5.01
C CYS A 190 2.93 -8.36 -4.77
N PHE A 191 3.60 -7.82 -3.75
CA PHE A 191 3.71 -6.38 -3.56
C PHE A 191 4.88 -5.86 -4.41
N CYS A 192 4.59 -4.96 -5.33
CA CYS A 192 5.60 -4.27 -6.14
C CYS A 192 5.85 -2.88 -5.55
N SER A 193 7.07 -2.65 -5.06
CA SER A 193 7.50 -1.36 -4.53
C SER A 193 7.82 -0.41 -5.66
N GLU A 194 7.14 0.73 -5.72
CA GLU A 194 7.39 1.82 -6.67
C GLU A 194 8.25 2.92 -6.05
N TYR A 195 8.16 3.08 -4.73
CA TYR A 195 8.99 3.99 -3.95
C TYR A 195 9.38 3.32 -2.65
N ILE A 196 10.66 3.40 -2.32
CA ILE A 196 11.22 2.90 -1.07
C ILE A 196 12.05 3.98 -0.39
N GLN A 197 11.80 4.17 0.90
CA GLN A 197 12.65 4.93 1.78
C GLN A 197 13.18 3.99 2.87
N SER A 198 14.48 3.71 2.82
CA SER A 198 15.17 2.88 3.82
C SER A 198 15.85 3.74 4.87
N PHE A 199 15.78 3.33 6.13
CA PHE A 199 16.34 4.04 7.26
C PHE A 199 17.53 3.25 7.82
N VAL A 200 18.75 3.70 7.55
CA VAL A 200 19.97 3.12 8.12
C VAL A 200 20.17 3.71 9.51
N SER A 201 20.14 2.87 10.54
CA SER A 201 20.37 3.33 11.91
C SER A 201 21.86 3.64 12.13
N ASN A 202 22.22 4.92 12.14
CA ASN A 202 23.48 5.35 12.74
C ASN A 202 23.32 5.31 14.28
N PRO A 203 24.25 4.69 15.02
CA PRO A 203 24.10 4.47 16.46
C PRO A 203 24.18 5.76 17.29
N SER A 204 24.72 6.85 16.76
CA SER A 204 25.17 8.02 17.52
C SER A 204 24.14 9.15 17.73
N SER A 205 22.94 9.12 17.13
CA SER A 205 21.94 10.19 17.32
C SER A 205 20.49 9.68 17.36
N VAL A 206 19.79 9.92 18.47
CA VAL A 206 18.36 9.61 18.65
C VAL A 206 17.47 10.36 17.64
N ASN A 207 17.87 11.58 17.24
CA ASN A 207 17.15 12.43 16.27
C ASN A 207 17.23 11.92 14.81
N SER A 208 17.99 10.85 14.55
CA SER A 208 18.18 10.29 13.21
C SER A 208 17.40 8.98 12.98
N ARG A 209 16.44 8.65 13.84
CA ARG A 209 15.65 7.41 13.74
C ARG A 209 14.25 7.69 13.20
N CYS A 210 13.82 6.89 12.21
CA CYS A 210 12.43 6.89 11.76
C CYS A 210 11.57 6.10 12.74
N THR A 211 10.45 6.68 13.14
CA THR A 211 9.59 6.08 14.16
C THR A 211 8.11 6.10 13.77
N ILE A 212 7.36 5.10 14.24
CA ILE A 212 5.92 4.99 14.09
C ILE A 212 5.25 4.93 15.46
N SER A 213 4.13 5.62 15.59
CA SER A 213 3.30 5.63 16.80
C SER A 213 1.83 5.78 16.41
N ILE A 214 0.92 5.42 17.31
CA ILE A 214 -0.50 5.74 17.16
C ILE A 214 -0.82 6.85 18.14
N ASP A 215 -1.20 8.00 17.62
CA ASP A 215 -1.70 9.11 18.43
C ASP A 215 -3.15 8.82 18.82
N GLU A 216 -3.37 8.58 20.11
CA GLU A 216 -4.67 8.21 20.66
C GLU A 216 -5.68 9.36 20.59
N THR A 217 -5.20 10.61 20.67
CA THR A 217 -6.05 11.80 20.70
C THR A 217 -6.65 12.09 19.32
N SER A 218 -5.81 12.07 18.28
CA SER A 218 -6.22 12.31 16.90
C SER A 218 -6.70 11.06 16.16
N SER A 219 -6.50 9.86 16.74
CA SER A 219 -6.74 8.57 16.08
C SER A 219 -5.98 8.46 14.75
N GLN A 220 -4.71 8.84 14.75
CA GLN A 220 -3.84 8.79 13.58
C GLN A 220 -2.60 7.93 13.83
N ILE A 221 -2.21 7.15 12.84
CA ILE A 221 -0.88 6.53 12.79
C ILE A 221 0.09 7.61 12.29
N VAL A 222 1.08 7.93 13.12
CA VAL A 222 2.07 8.98 12.84
C VAL A 222 3.43 8.34 12.63
N ILE A 223 3.98 8.51 11.43
CA ILE A 223 5.34 8.11 11.07
C ILE A 223 6.20 9.37 11.04
N LYS A 224 7.13 9.51 11.98
CA LYS A 224 8.08 10.62 12.04
C LYS A 224 9.37 10.22 11.34
N LEU A 225 9.75 10.98 10.32
CA LEU A 225 10.97 10.78 9.55
C LEU A 225 12.18 11.37 10.29
N PRO A 226 13.40 10.84 10.06
CA PRO A 226 14.60 11.34 10.72
C PRO A 226 14.96 12.75 10.25
N GLN A 227 15.47 13.58 11.18
CA GLN A 227 16.00 14.89 10.84
C GLN A 227 17.41 14.72 10.24
N THR A 228 17.52 14.71 8.91
CA THR A 228 18.81 14.70 8.22
C THR A 228 19.09 16.08 7.65
N HIS A 229 20.06 16.80 8.24
CA HIS A 229 20.59 18.11 7.81
C HIS A 229 19.61 19.29 7.68
N GLN A 230 18.29 19.05 7.69
CA GLN A 230 17.26 20.09 7.67
C GLN A 230 16.76 20.37 9.09
N PRO A 231 16.46 21.64 9.44
CA PRO A 231 15.99 22.01 10.77
C PRO A 231 14.53 21.62 11.05
N HIS A 232 13.85 21.00 10.09
CA HIS A 232 12.42 20.74 10.10
C HIS A 232 12.12 19.25 10.29
N GLY A 233 11.24 18.92 11.24
CA GLY A 233 10.71 17.56 11.39
C GLY A 233 9.72 17.24 10.27
N ARG A 234 9.75 16.02 9.74
CA ARG A 234 8.79 15.55 8.71
C ARG A 234 7.97 14.41 9.27
N SER A 235 6.67 14.40 8.97
CA SER A 235 5.79 13.33 9.41
C SER A 235 4.77 12.93 8.35
N THR A 236 4.59 11.63 8.15
CA THR A 236 3.47 11.04 7.41
C THR A 236 2.40 10.64 8.41
N ARG A 237 1.16 11.09 8.21
CA ARG A 237 0.02 10.79 9.08
C ARG A 237 -1.06 10.04 8.31
N ILE A 238 -1.53 8.95 8.89
CA ILE A 238 -2.60 8.12 8.34
C ILE A 238 -3.74 8.14 9.34
N ASN A 239 -4.92 8.58 8.92
CA ASN A 239 -6.10 8.51 9.76
C ASN A 239 -6.52 7.05 9.93
N CYS A 240 -6.68 6.57 11.16
CA CYS A 240 -7.06 5.17 11.40
C CYS A 240 -8.38 4.78 10.71
N LYS A 241 -9.29 5.74 10.49
CA LYS A 241 -10.57 5.51 9.78
C LYS A 241 -10.40 5.19 8.29
N THR A 242 -9.31 5.62 7.67
CA THR A 242 -9.07 5.37 6.23
C THR A 242 -8.40 4.03 5.99
N VAL A 243 -7.97 3.31 7.04
CA VAL A 243 -7.36 1.98 6.92
C VAL A 243 -8.46 0.94 6.69
N LYS A 244 -8.59 0.45 5.46
CA LYS A 244 -9.57 -0.58 5.07
C LYS A 244 -9.13 -2.00 5.44
N ARG A 245 -7.83 -2.28 5.32
CA ARG A 245 -7.28 -3.61 5.54
C ARG A 245 -5.85 -3.53 6.03
N ILE A 246 -5.52 -4.42 6.95
CA ILE A 246 -4.15 -4.61 7.45
C ILE A 246 -3.74 -6.04 7.13
N GLU A 247 -2.61 -6.20 6.46
CA GLU A 247 -1.95 -7.49 6.32
C GLU A 247 -0.62 -7.50 7.05
N ALA A 248 -0.36 -8.56 7.80
CA ALA A 248 0.83 -8.66 8.64
C ALA A 248 1.67 -9.88 8.25
N ASN A 249 2.95 -9.64 8.01
CA ASN A 249 3.98 -10.65 7.82
C ASN A 249 5.29 -10.12 8.40
N LEU A 250 5.55 -10.46 9.67
CA LEU A 250 6.63 -9.90 10.47
C LEU A 250 7.99 -9.92 9.75
N PRO A 251 8.81 -8.85 9.86
CA PRO A 251 8.55 -7.59 10.58
C PRO A 251 7.74 -6.56 9.77
N SER A 252 7.11 -6.94 8.65
CA SER A 252 6.40 -6.02 7.77
C SER A 252 4.89 -6.03 7.97
N ILE A 253 4.26 -4.88 7.75
CA ILE A 253 2.83 -4.74 7.61
C ILE A 253 2.50 -4.03 6.30
N LEU A 254 1.30 -4.28 5.81
CA LEU A 254 0.72 -3.71 4.61
C LEU A 254 -0.60 -3.03 5.01
N LEU A 255 -0.73 -1.74 4.71
CA LEU A 255 -1.87 -0.90 5.08
C LEU A 255 -2.61 -0.44 3.83
N TRP A 256 -3.83 -0.94 3.63
CA TRP A 256 -4.67 -0.54 2.50
C TRP A 256 -5.51 0.65 2.95
N LEU A 257 -5.33 1.77 2.26
CA LEU A 257 -5.99 3.02 2.60
C LEU A 257 -7.10 3.35 1.60
N ASP A 258 -8.16 3.98 2.10
CA ASP A 258 -9.18 4.61 1.28
C ASP A 258 -8.63 5.78 0.48
N CYS A 259 -7.71 6.52 1.08
CA CYS A 259 -7.14 7.71 0.52
C CYS A 259 -5.67 7.89 0.96
N SER A 260 -4.92 8.70 0.22
CA SER A 260 -3.49 8.89 0.46
C SER A 260 -3.21 9.52 1.83
N PRO A 261 -2.04 9.23 2.44
CA PRO A 261 -1.69 9.81 3.74
C PRO A 261 -1.42 11.31 3.65
N LEU A 262 -1.50 11.97 4.81
CA LEU A 262 -1.14 13.37 4.97
C LEU A 262 0.37 13.50 5.20
N PHE A 263 1.03 14.39 4.45
CA PHE A 263 2.44 14.72 4.65
C PHE A 263 2.58 16.10 5.28
N CYS A 264 3.33 16.19 6.38
CA CYS A 264 3.58 17.43 7.11
C CYS A 264 5.08 17.68 7.31
N GLU A 265 5.46 18.95 7.33
CA GLU A 265 6.78 19.45 7.67
C GLU A 265 6.65 20.53 8.76
N ASP A 266 7.46 20.44 9.81
CA ASP A 266 7.41 21.36 10.95
C ASP A 266 8.12 22.68 10.59
N ASN A 267 7.42 23.82 10.60
CA ASN A 267 8.04 25.12 10.31
C ASN A 267 8.85 25.58 11.54
N ALA A 268 10.18 25.72 11.40
CA ALA A 268 11.05 26.15 12.51
C ALA A 268 11.15 27.68 12.66
N LEU A 269 10.93 28.45 11.58
CA LEU A 269 11.17 29.91 11.55
C LEU A 269 10.04 30.72 12.21
N GLU A 270 8.78 30.30 12.10
CA GLU A 270 7.64 30.98 12.77
C GLU A 270 7.62 30.75 14.29
N ASN A 271 8.29 29.70 14.77
CA ASN A 271 8.38 29.37 16.20
C ASN A 271 9.28 30.33 17.00
N LEU A 272 10.13 31.13 16.33
CA LEU A 272 11.01 32.10 16.99
C LEU A 272 10.33 33.44 17.27
N PHE A 273 9.25 33.76 16.57
CA PHE A 273 8.60 35.09 16.59
C PHE A 273 7.17 35.08 17.14
N THR A 274 6.63 33.92 17.50
CA THR A 274 5.26 33.79 18.02
C THR A 274 5.28 33.39 19.50
N THR A 275 4.65 34.20 20.36
CA THR A 275 4.47 33.91 21.80
C THR A 275 3.36 32.89 22.07
N ASN A 276 2.71 32.38 21.01
CA ASN A 276 1.70 31.34 21.09
C ASN A 276 2.33 30.00 20.68
N ASN A 277 2.38 29.04 21.60
CA ASN A 277 2.95 27.68 21.46
C ASN A 277 2.30 26.78 20.38
N SER A 278 1.56 27.31 19.39
CA SER A 278 1.07 26.51 18.27
C SER A 278 2.19 26.33 17.25
N GLN A 279 2.89 25.19 17.30
CA GLN A 279 3.79 24.74 16.23
C GLN A 279 3.00 24.65 14.92
N GLN A 280 3.05 25.68 14.07
CA GLN A 280 2.39 25.64 12.77
C GLN A 280 3.15 24.67 11.86
N LYS A 281 2.45 23.67 11.37
CA LYS A 281 2.99 22.67 10.44
C LYS A 281 2.59 23.05 9.02
N SER A 282 3.49 22.87 8.06
CA SER A 282 3.17 23.02 6.66
C SER A 282 2.77 21.68 6.07
N ARG A 283 1.68 21.66 5.31
CA ARG A 283 1.27 20.49 4.53
C ARG A 283 2.14 20.38 3.28
N LYS A 284 2.42 19.15 2.84
CA LYS A 284 3.15 18.87 1.61
C LYS A 284 2.43 17.81 0.77
N SER A 285 2.68 17.82 -0.55
CA SER A 285 2.19 16.81 -1.49
C SER A 285 3.06 15.53 -1.50
N GLY A 286 4.26 15.62 -0.91
CA GLY A 286 5.28 14.60 -0.79
C GLY A 286 6.59 15.25 -0.31
N PHE A 287 7.57 14.46 0.09
CA PHE A 287 8.83 14.97 0.66
C PHE A 287 9.96 15.16 -0.35
N ASP A 288 9.86 14.51 -1.51
CA ASP A 288 10.84 14.59 -2.59
C ASP A 288 10.16 14.41 -3.96
N HIS A 289 10.89 14.72 -5.03
CA HIS A 289 10.37 14.67 -6.40
C HIS A 289 9.96 13.27 -6.86
N HIS A 290 10.63 12.22 -6.37
CA HIS A 290 10.28 10.85 -6.72
C HIS A 290 8.95 10.47 -6.07
N GLN A 291 8.79 10.79 -4.79
CA GLN A 291 7.57 10.54 -4.03
C GLN A 291 6.38 11.32 -4.61
N MET A 292 6.55 12.62 -4.89
CA MET A 292 5.49 13.45 -5.46
C MET A 292 5.04 12.97 -6.85
N ARG A 293 5.91 12.31 -7.62
CA ARG A 293 5.56 11.73 -8.92
C ARG A 293 4.69 10.49 -8.80
N ILE A 294 4.95 9.64 -7.81
CA ILE A 294 4.33 8.31 -7.69
C ILE A 294 3.07 8.28 -6.81
N LEU A 295 3.00 9.15 -5.79
CA LEU A 295 1.86 9.22 -4.87
C LEU A 295 0.48 9.43 -5.52
N PRO A 296 0.33 10.23 -6.61
CA PRO A 296 -0.95 10.37 -7.30
C PRO A 296 -1.55 9.06 -7.81
N PHE A 297 -0.72 8.02 -7.94
CA PHE A 297 -1.13 6.70 -8.38
C PHE A 297 -1.12 5.74 -7.18
N VAL A 298 0.03 5.51 -6.56
CA VAL A 298 0.24 4.38 -5.62
C VAL A 298 0.19 4.77 -4.13
N GLY A 299 -0.30 5.96 -3.80
CA GLY A 299 -0.31 6.48 -2.42
C GLY A 299 -1.18 5.70 -1.41
N ARG A 300 -2.07 4.82 -1.89
CA ARG A 300 -3.06 4.09 -1.07
C ARG A 300 -2.59 2.74 -0.52
N LEU A 301 -1.46 2.23 -1.03
CA LEU A 301 -0.91 0.93 -0.64
C LEU A 301 0.45 1.13 0.00
N ILE A 302 0.51 1.02 1.32
CA ILE A 302 1.74 1.31 2.07
C ILE A 302 2.26 0.02 2.70
N ARG A 303 3.55 -0.24 2.51
CA ARG A 303 4.29 -1.28 3.24
C ARG A 303 5.21 -0.62 4.25
N ILE A 304 5.09 -1.05 5.50
CA ILE A 304 5.88 -0.55 6.62
C ILE A 304 6.68 -1.72 7.18
N THR A 305 8.00 -1.61 7.21
CA THR A 305 8.87 -2.63 7.80
C THR A 305 9.48 -2.11 9.08
N PHE A 306 9.24 -2.84 10.17
CA PHE A 306 9.78 -2.52 11.49
C PHE A 306 11.21 -3.04 11.62
N LYS A 307 12.00 -2.40 12.48
CA LYS A 307 13.36 -2.86 12.78
C LYS A 307 13.36 -4.20 13.54
N ARG A 308 12.34 -4.47 14.36
CA ARG A 308 12.21 -5.69 15.17
C ARG A 308 10.81 -6.30 15.03
N ASP A 309 10.73 -7.63 15.03
CA ASP A 309 9.46 -8.37 15.06
C ASP A 309 8.64 -8.04 16.32
N LYS A 310 9.30 -7.82 17.47
CA LYS A 310 8.67 -7.41 18.74
C LYS A 310 7.90 -6.10 18.57
N ASP A 311 8.51 -5.12 17.92
CA ASP A 311 7.94 -3.79 17.71
C ASP A 311 6.71 -3.87 16.80
N CYS A 312 6.80 -4.66 15.74
CA CYS A 312 5.69 -4.92 14.83
C CYS A 312 4.53 -5.61 15.56
N ASN A 313 4.79 -6.68 16.31
CA ASN A 313 3.76 -7.36 17.10
C ASN A 313 3.13 -6.44 18.15
N THR A 314 3.95 -5.64 18.84
CA THR A 314 3.45 -4.70 19.85
C THR A 314 2.58 -3.63 19.19
N PHE A 315 3.02 -3.04 18.08
CA PHE A 315 2.22 -2.10 17.30
C PHE A 315 0.88 -2.72 16.85
N LEU A 316 0.89 -3.96 16.35
CA LEU A 316 -0.31 -4.68 15.96
C LEU A 316 -1.23 -4.98 17.15
N HIS A 317 -0.70 -5.31 18.33
CA HIS A 317 -1.51 -5.45 19.53
C HIS A 317 -2.15 -4.13 19.96
N HIS A 318 -1.39 -3.03 19.94
CA HIS A 318 -1.93 -1.69 20.19
C HIS A 318 -3.00 -1.31 19.17
N SER A 319 -2.81 -1.70 17.90
CA SER A 319 -3.77 -1.43 16.81
C SER A 319 -5.18 -1.95 17.11
N THR A 320 -5.32 -3.04 17.89
CA THR A 320 -6.62 -3.61 18.28
C THR A 320 -7.40 -2.73 19.27
N ARG A 321 -6.74 -1.79 19.95
CA ARG A 321 -7.37 -0.80 20.83
C ARG A 321 -7.99 0.37 20.05
N PHE A 322 -7.64 0.52 18.77
CA PHE A 322 -8.14 1.59 17.90
C PHE A 322 -9.19 1.05 16.93
N LYS A 323 -9.91 1.94 16.24
CA LYS A 323 -10.90 1.59 15.20
C LYS A 323 -10.23 1.10 13.90
N LEU A 324 -9.23 0.23 14.01
CA LEU A 324 -8.52 -0.37 12.89
C LEU A 324 -9.18 -1.71 12.50
N PRO A 325 -9.09 -2.10 11.22
CA PRO A 325 -9.71 -3.33 10.75
C PRO A 325 -8.96 -4.56 11.29
N ARG A 326 -9.59 -5.72 11.16
CA ARG A 326 -8.99 -7.00 11.55
C ARG A 326 -7.67 -7.23 10.79
N ILE A 327 -6.65 -7.66 11.52
CA ILE A 327 -5.33 -8.02 10.97
C ILE A 327 -5.43 -9.38 10.27
N ASN A 328 -5.00 -9.42 9.02
CA ASN A 328 -4.88 -10.64 8.23
C ASN A 328 -3.41 -11.05 8.12
N HIS A 329 -3.06 -12.26 8.58
CA HIS A 329 -1.68 -12.74 8.48
C HIS A 329 -1.45 -13.38 7.10
N ILE A 330 -0.92 -12.60 6.16
CA ILE A 330 -0.74 -12.99 4.76
C ILE A 330 0.70 -12.67 4.36
N PHE A 331 1.39 -13.68 3.82
CA PHE A 331 2.70 -13.50 3.19
C PHE A 331 2.52 -13.00 1.76
N ARG A 332 3.23 -11.93 1.40
CA ARG A 332 3.38 -11.49 0.02
C ARG A 332 4.86 -11.42 -0.33
N GLU A 333 5.19 -11.95 -1.50
CA GLU A 333 6.49 -11.70 -2.11
C GLU A 333 6.61 -10.21 -2.44
N VAL A 334 7.81 -9.64 -2.27
CA VAL A 334 8.11 -8.24 -2.57
C VAL A 334 8.99 -8.19 -3.80
N ARG A 335 8.59 -7.37 -4.78
CA ARG A 335 9.39 -7.10 -5.98
C ARG A 335 9.69 -5.60 -6.09
N SER A 336 10.86 -5.29 -6.62
CA SER A 336 11.31 -3.91 -6.85
C SER A 336 11.43 -3.66 -8.35
N GLU A 337 10.29 -3.68 -9.03
CA GLU A 337 10.16 -3.47 -10.47
C GLU A 337 9.24 -2.26 -10.71
N PRO A 338 9.77 -1.02 -10.57
CA PRO A 338 8.96 0.17 -10.70
C PRO A 338 8.52 0.36 -12.15
N ILE A 339 7.23 0.62 -12.35
CA ILE A 339 6.65 0.87 -13.69
C ILE A 339 6.15 2.29 -13.86
N TYR A 340 5.97 3.05 -12.76
CA TYR A 340 5.68 4.49 -12.79
C TYR A 340 6.99 5.30 -12.97
N THR A 341 7.82 4.83 -13.90
CA THR A 341 9.08 5.46 -14.27
C THR A 341 8.82 6.73 -15.10
N PRO A 342 9.75 7.71 -15.08
CA PRO A 342 9.63 8.91 -15.91
C PRO A 342 9.40 8.57 -17.39
N ASP A 343 10.09 7.55 -17.90
CA ASP A 343 10.01 7.15 -19.31
C ASP A 343 8.63 6.58 -19.67
N ASN A 344 8.07 5.71 -18.83
CA ASN A 344 6.75 5.15 -19.07
C ASN A 344 5.66 6.22 -18.98
N LEU A 345 5.76 7.13 -18.01
CA LEU A 345 4.84 8.26 -17.89
C LEU A 345 4.96 9.21 -19.09
N ALA A 346 6.17 9.49 -19.58
CA ALA A 346 6.37 10.31 -20.78
C ALA A 346 5.79 9.66 -22.05
N LYS A 347 5.94 8.34 -22.22
CA LYS A 347 5.31 7.59 -23.33
C LYS A 347 3.78 7.70 -23.26
N LEU A 348 3.20 7.57 -22.06
CA LEU A 348 1.76 7.74 -21.86
C LEU A 348 1.30 9.16 -22.20
N GLU A 349 2.03 10.19 -21.80
CA GLU A 349 1.73 11.57 -22.19
C GLU A 349 1.69 11.73 -23.71
N SER A 350 2.68 11.20 -24.43
CA SER A 350 2.73 11.24 -25.90
C SER A 350 1.54 10.51 -26.54
N VAL A 351 1.15 9.35 -26.01
CA VAL A 351 -0.03 8.61 -26.46
C VAL A 351 -1.30 9.43 -26.25
N LYS A 352 -1.50 10.00 -25.05
CA LYS A 352 -2.67 10.83 -24.73
C LYS A 352 -2.73 12.11 -25.56
N GLU A 353 -1.58 12.68 -25.91
CA GLU A 353 -1.47 13.81 -26.83
C GLU A 353 -1.99 13.47 -28.24
N SER A 354 -1.79 12.24 -28.69
CA SER A 354 -2.24 11.78 -30.03
C SER A 354 -3.71 11.37 -30.12
N LEU A 355 -4.35 11.06 -28.99
CA LEU A 355 -5.73 10.57 -28.95
C LEU A 355 -6.74 11.71 -28.73
N ASP A 356 -8.01 11.42 -29.00
CA ASP A 356 -9.10 12.34 -28.69
C ASP A 356 -9.21 12.58 -27.19
N LEU A 357 -9.53 13.82 -26.83
CA LEU A 357 -9.55 14.28 -25.44
C LEU A 357 -10.44 13.42 -24.53
N ALA A 358 -11.62 13.04 -25.00
CA ALA A 358 -12.56 12.21 -24.25
C ALA A 358 -11.97 10.82 -23.93
N ILE A 359 -11.25 10.23 -24.88
CA ILE A 359 -10.58 8.94 -24.75
C ILE A 359 -9.40 9.07 -23.78
N SER A 360 -8.54 10.07 -24.00
CA SER A 360 -7.39 10.35 -23.12
C SER A 360 -7.80 10.60 -21.67
N PHE A 361 -8.95 11.24 -21.44
CA PHE A 361 -9.52 11.43 -20.11
C PHE A 361 -9.90 10.09 -19.44
N GLN A 362 -10.47 9.15 -20.18
CA GLN A 362 -10.77 7.81 -19.64
C GLN A 362 -9.49 7.01 -19.34
N LEU A 363 -8.43 7.19 -20.14
CA LEU A 363 -7.13 6.58 -19.86
C LEU A 363 -6.50 7.15 -18.57
N ASP A 364 -6.55 8.46 -18.38
CA ASP A 364 -6.10 9.08 -17.12
C ASP A 364 -6.92 8.58 -15.93
N LYS A 365 -8.24 8.40 -16.11
CA LYS A 365 -9.09 7.83 -15.07
C LYS A 365 -8.64 6.44 -14.66
N LEU A 366 -8.40 5.54 -15.62
CA LEU A 366 -7.91 4.18 -15.38
C LEU A 366 -6.53 4.16 -14.68
N LEU A 367 -5.65 5.09 -15.04
CA LEU A 367 -4.31 5.24 -14.45
C LEU A 367 -4.38 5.74 -13.01
N HIS A 368 -5.07 6.86 -12.78
CA HIS A 368 -5.14 7.52 -11.47
C HIS A 368 -5.98 6.75 -10.45
N SER A 369 -6.92 5.90 -10.90
CA SER A 369 -7.63 4.97 -10.02
C SER A 369 -6.84 3.70 -9.72
N THR A 370 -5.61 3.55 -10.24
CA THR A 370 -4.78 2.33 -10.15
C THR A 370 -5.48 1.07 -10.66
N ILE A 371 -6.47 1.24 -11.54
CA ILE A 371 -7.17 0.09 -12.14
C ILE A 371 -6.27 -0.56 -13.17
N LEU A 372 -5.60 0.25 -14.00
CA LEU A 372 -4.60 -0.21 -14.95
C LEU A 372 -3.26 0.45 -14.67
N SER A 373 -2.22 -0.33 -14.87
CA SER A 373 -0.84 0.11 -14.81
C SER A 373 -0.41 0.86 -16.09
N PRO A 374 0.70 1.61 -16.04
CA PRO A 374 1.25 2.28 -17.22
C PRO A 374 1.42 1.38 -18.45
N ASP A 375 1.96 0.17 -18.27
CA ASP A 375 2.20 -0.75 -19.38
C ASP A 375 0.90 -1.31 -19.97
N GLU A 376 -0.09 -1.61 -19.13
CA GLU A 376 -1.42 -2.04 -19.58
C GLU A 376 -2.15 -0.94 -20.36
N ILE A 377 -1.97 0.34 -19.97
CA ILE A 377 -2.54 1.46 -20.73
C ILE A 377 -1.82 1.63 -22.08
N LEU A 378 -0.51 1.44 -22.14
CA LEU A 378 0.24 1.43 -23.41
C LEU A 378 -0.13 0.25 -24.31
N GLU A 379 -0.53 -0.89 -23.74
CA GLU A 379 -1.09 -2.01 -24.49
C GLU A 379 -2.48 -1.66 -25.01
N LEU A 380 -3.36 -1.19 -24.12
CA LEU A 380 -4.72 -0.79 -24.45
C LEU A 380 -4.76 0.28 -25.53
N SER A 381 -3.86 1.27 -25.48
CA SER A 381 -3.80 2.35 -26.47
C SER A 381 -3.53 1.87 -27.89
N LYS A 382 -2.87 0.72 -28.07
CA LYS A 382 -2.65 0.11 -29.39
C LYS A 382 -3.94 -0.44 -30.00
N LEU A 383 -4.93 -0.78 -29.15
CA LEU A 383 -6.21 -1.37 -29.54
C LEU A 383 -7.28 -0.32 -29.87
N LEU A 384 -7.04 0.96 -29.56
CA LEU A 384 -8.02 2.04 -29.76
C LEU A 384 -8.12 2.51 -31.22
N LYS A 385 -7.32 1.96 -32.13
CA LYS A 385 -7.29 2.39 -33.54
C LYS A 385 -8.49 1.86 -34.31
N GLY A 386 -9.06 2.70 -35.18
CA GLY A 386 -10.06 2.29 -36.19
C GLY A 386 -11.52 2.33 -35.74
N PHE A 387 -11.82 2.96 -34.60
CA PHE A 387 -13.18 3.15 -34.09
C PHE A 387 -13.49 4.64 -33.93
N ASP A 388 -14.77 4.99 -33.94
CA ASP A 388 -15.22 6.35 -33.66
C ASP A 388 -15.09 6.70 -32.16
N SER A 389 -14.93 7.99 -31.88
CA SER A 389 -14.61 8.50 -30.54
C SER A 389 -15.72 8.24 -29.52
N ASP A 390 -16.98 8.27 -29.93
CA ASP A 390 -18.13 8.05 -29.03
C ASP A 390 -18.25 6.58 -28.62
N THR A 391 -18.11 5.65 -29.58
CA THR A 391 -18.06 4.21 -29.30
C THR A 391 -16.89 3.87 -28.39
N LEU A 392 -15.70 4.46 -28.64
CA LEU A 392 -14.53 4.24 -27.80
C LEU A 392 -14.71 4.80 -26.38
N GLU A 393 -15.28 5.99 -26.23
CA GLU A 393 -15.58 6.55 -24.91
C GLU A 393 -16.55 5.63 -24.14
N GLY A 394 -17.63 5.17 -24.79
CA GLY A 394 -18.58 4.23 -24.19
C GLY A 394 -17.93 2.89 -23.82
N ALA A 395 -17.04 2.36 -24.68
CA ALA A 395 -16.31 1.13 -24.41
C ALA A 395 -15.37 1.28 -23.20
N LEU A 396 -14.66 2.39 -23.09
CA LEU A 396 -13.78 2.66 -21.96
C LEU A 396 -14.56 2.88 -20.66
N MET A 397 -15.71 3.55 -20.71
CA MET A 397 -16.60 3.67 -19.54
C MET A 397 -17.08 2.29 -19.05
N ASN A 398 -17.49 1.41 -19.98
CA ASN A 398 -17.86 0.03 -19.65
C ASN A 398 -16.68 -0.75 -19.07
N LEU A 399 -15.47 -0.57 -19.63
CA LEU A 399 -14.26 -1.21 -19.13
C LEU A 399 -13.93 -0.76 -17.70
N VAL A 400 -13.98 0.55 -17.41
CA VAL A 400 -13.79 1.10 -16.06
C VAL A 400 -14.76 0.45 -15.07
N ASN A 401 -16.05 0.37 -15.41
CA ASN A 401 -17.06 -0.22 -14.53
C ASN A 401 -16.78 -1.71 -14.29
N ASN A 402 -16.53 -2.49 -15.36
CA ASN A 402 -16.24 -3.92 -15.25
C ASN A 402 -15.00 -4.22 -14.40
N LEU A 403 -13.94 -3.40 -14.55
CA LEU A 403 -12.70 -3.56 -13.78
C LEU A 403 -12.86 -3.07 -12.33
N THR A 404 -13.65 -2.03 -12.08
CA THR A 404 -13.95 -1.57 -10.73
C THR A 404 -14.74 -2.63 -9.95
N ASP A 405 -15.77 -3.21 -10.58
CA ASP A 405 -16.55 -4.32 -10.01
C ASP A 405 -15.66 -5.55 -9.70
N GLU A 406 -14.61 -5.78 -10.49
CA GLU A 406 -13.65 -6.85 -10.26
C GLU A 406 -12.84 -6.65 -8.96
N LEU A 407 -12.47 -5.40 -8.66
CA LEU A 407 -11.68 -4.99 -7.50
C LEU A 407 -12.49 -4.96 -6.19
N GLU A 408 -13.79 -4.62 -6.25
CA GLU A 408 -14.63 -4.42 -5.05
C GLU A 408 -15.16 -5.71 -4.39
N GLU A 409 -14.94 -6.90 -4.96
CA GLU A 409 -15.37 -8.20 -4.40
C GLU A 409 -16.86 -8.25 -3.97
N SER A 410 -17.79 -8.12 -4.90
CA SER A 410 -19.13 -8.69 -4.69
C SER A 410 -19.10 -10.20 -4.94
N GLN A 411 -19.21 -10.99 -3.86
CA GLN A 411 -19.10 -12.46 -3.83
C GLN A 411 -20.14 -13.23 -4.67
N TYR A 412 -20.90 -12.59 -5.57
CA TYR A 412 -22.05 -13.20 -6.23
C TYR A 412 -22.28 -12.81 -7.71
N LYS A 413 -21.43 -12.00 -8.36
CA LYS A 413 -21.75 -11.49 -9.72
C LYS A 413 -20.67 -11.57 -10.80
N THR A 414 -19.38 -11.60 -10.47
CA THR A 414 -18.34 -11.66 -11.51
C THR A 414 -18.09 -13.09 -12.00
N ARG A 415 -18.20 -13.28 -13.33
CA ARG A 415 -17.91 -14.56 -13.99
C ARG A 415 -16.43 -14.91 -13.80
N PRO A 416 -16.07 -16.08 -13.24
CA PRO A 416 -14.68 -16.45 -12.99
C PRO A 416 -13.78 -16.36 -14.24
N ASN A 417 -14.35 -16.55 -15.43
CA ASN A 417 -13.64 -16.45 -16.71
C ASN A 417 -13.20 -15.02 -17.07
N PHE A 418 -13.83 -13.97 -16.53
CA PHE A 418 -13.46 -12.58 -16.86
C PHE A 418 -12.17 -12.15 -16.18
N ARG A 419 -11.94 -12.59 -14.93
CA ARG A 419 -10.74 -12.22 -14.16
C ARG A 419 -9.43 -12.72 -14.78
N THR A 420 -9.47 -13.86 -15.47
CA THR A 420 -8.31 -14.49 -16.10
C THR A 420 -8.05 -14.03 -17.53
N GLN A 421 -8.89 -13.15 -18.08
CA GLN A 421 -8.75 -12.65 -19.45
C GLN A 421 -7.70 -11.53 -19.54
N THR A 422 -7.07 -11.42 -20.71
CA THR A 422 -6.14 -10.33 -21.03
C THR A 422 -6.89 -9.00 -21.13
N ILE A 423 -6.17 -7.88 -20.99
CA ILE A 423 -6.74 -6.54 -21.15
C ILE A 423 -7.40 -6.37 -22.52
N ALA A 424 -6.80 -6.95 -23.57
CA ALA A 424 -7.36 -6.94 -24.92
C ALA A 424 -8.73 -7.65 -24.99
N SER A 425 -8.86 -8.81 -24.36
CA SER A 425 -10.14 -9.53 -24.29
C SER A 425 -11.18 -8.75 -23.47
N LYS A 426 -10.80 -8.21 -22.31
CA LYS A 426 -11.69 -7.37 -21.48
C LYS A 426 -12.18 -6.14 -22.25
N PHE A 427 -11.30 -5.48 -22.99
CA PHE A 427 -11.64 -4.34 -23.84
C PHE A 427 -12.59 -4.75 -24.98
N SER A 428 -12.34 -5.89 -25.66
CA SER A 428 -13.22 -6.36 -26.73
C SER A 428 -14.66 -6.61 -26.27
N ILE A 429 -14.85 -7.14 -25.06
CA ILE A 429 -16.17 -7.31 -24.44
C ILE A 429 -16.83 -5.96 -24.16
N ALA A 430 -16.08 -5.01 -23.61
CA ALA A 430 -16.58 -3.66 -23.33
C ALA A 430 -16.94 -2.90 -24.61
N LEU A 431 -16.17 -3.10 -25.68
CA LEU A 431 -16.41 -2.54 -27.01
C LEU A 431 -17.67 -3.12 -27.65
N GLN A 432 -17.84 -4.44 -27.61
CA GLN A 432 -19.05 -5.10 -28.11
C GLN A 432 -20.31 -4.61 -27.37
N ALA A 433 -20.20 -4.36 -26.06
CA ALA A 433 -21.29 -3.79 -25.27
C ALA A 433 -21.62 -2.36 -25.71
N ALA A 434 -20.61 -1.53 -25.99
CA ALA A 434 -20.79 -0.15 -26.47
C ALA A 434 -21.39 -0.09 -27.89
N GLN A 435 -21.03 -1.03 -28.75
CA GLN A 435 -21.59 -1.16 -30.12
C GLN A 435 -23.01 -1.73 -30.13
N SER A 436 -23.48 -2.31 -29.03
CA SER A 436 -24.83 -2.83 -28.97
C SER A 436 -25.84 -1.68 -28.95
N ASN A 437 -26.93 -1.79 -29.72
CA ASN A 437 -28.01 -0.78 -29.79
C ASN A 437 -28.83 -0.64 -28.48
N LYS A 438 -28.33 -1.14 -27.35
CA LYS A 438 -29.01 -1.05 -26.06
C LYS A 438 -28.72 0.31 -25.44
N SER A 439 -29.67 1.24 -25.60
CA SER A 439 -29.63 2.54 -24.92
C SER A 439 -29.54 2.37 -23.40
N THR A 440 -28.43 2.85 -22.83
CA THR A 440 -28.18 2.84 -21.39
C THR A 440 -28.97 3.95 -20.70
N LEU A 441 -29.05 3.91 -19.36
CA LEU A 441 -29.62 5.03 -18.59
C LEU A 441 -28.84 6.34 -18.82
N PHE A 442 -27.53 6.23 -19.04
CA PHE A 442 -26.67 7.36 -19.38
C PHE A 442 -27.10 7.99 -20.71
N ASP A 443 -27.27 7.18 -21.76
CA ASP A 443 -27.69 7.65 -23.09
C ASP A 443 -29.06 8.30 -23.06
N ARG A 444 -30.03 7.67 -22.36
CA ARG A 444 -31.37 8.24 -22.17
C ARG A 444 -31.34 9.60 -21.48
N ARG A 445 -30.47 9.77 -20.47
CA ARG A 445 -30.33 11.05 -19.77
C ARG A 445 -29.71 12.12 -20.68
N LEU A 446 -28.78 11.73 -21.55
CA LEU A 446 -28.13 12.66 -22.47
C LEU A 446 -29.06 13.17 -23.57
N GLN A 447 -30.14 12.44 -23.88
CA GLN A 447 -31.17 12.85 -24.86
C GLN A 447 -32.03 14.04 -24.40
N PHE A 448 -32.09 14.34 -23.10
CA PHE A 448 -32.84 15.51 -22.63
C PHE A 448 -32.17 16.81 -23.08
N GLN A 449 -32.99 17.79 -23.44
CA GLN A 449 -32.52 19.10 -23.86
C GLN A 449 -31.62 19.74 -22.79
N ASP A 450 -30.57 20.41 -23.25
CA ASP A 450 -29.56 21.08 -22.43
C ASP A 450 -28.69 20.17 -21.56
N ASN A 451 -28.79 18.85 -21.65
CA ASN A 451 -27.87 17.95 -20.95
C ASN A 451 -26.57 17.73 -21.73
N PHE A 452 -25.47 17.56 -21.01
CA PHE A 452 -24.14 17.32 -21.61
C PHE A 452 -23.30 16.35 -20.79
N LYS A 453 -22.24 15.83 -21.41
CA LYS A 453 -21.21 14.98 -20.79
C LYS A 453 -20.23 15.86 -19.97
N CYS A 454 -20.44 15.97 -18.67
CA CYS A 454 -19.59 16.73 -17.75
C CYS A 454 -18.43 15.88 -17.23
N ARG A 455 -17.19 16.34 -17.40
CA ARG A 455 -15.98 15.69 -16.87
C ARG A 455 -15.46 16.50 -15.71
N THR A 456 -15.25 15.85 -14.57
CA THR A 456 -14.76 16.50 -13.35
C THR A 456 -13.39 15.97 -12.99
N VAL A 457 -12.46 16.87 -12.70
CA VAL A 457 -11.13 16.58 -12.19
C VAL A 457 -11.07 17.16 -10.78
N THR A 458 -10.91 16.29 -9.78
CA THR A 458 -10.78 16.70 -8.40
C THR A 458 -9.31 16.66 -8.00
N LEU A 459 -8.73 17.83 -7.73
CA LEU A 459 -7.36 17.98 -7.28
C LEU A 459 -7.31 17.79 -5.77
N THR A 460 -6.53 16.81 -5.33
CA THR A 460 -6.25 16.57 -3.92
C THR A 460 -4.81 16.99 -3.58
N PRO A 461 -4.49 17.08 -2.28
CA PRO A 461 -3.16 17.49 -1.84
C PRO A 461 -2.04 16.61 -2.38
N THR A 462 -2.26 15.30 -2.53
CA THR A 462 -1.26 14.33 -3.01
C THR A 462 -1.51 13.83 -4.42
N GLY A 463 -2.70 14.02 -4.98
CA GLY A 463 -3.07 13.42 -6.26
C GLY A 463 -4.15 14.16 -7.03
N THR A 464 -4.71 13.45 -8.02
CA THR A 464 -5.75 13.93 -8.91
C THR A 464 -6.73 12.78 -9.12
N ILE A 465 -8.03 13.08 -9.01
CA ILE A 465 -9.12 12.11 -9.15
C ILE A 465 -9.95 12.51 -10.37
N PHE A 466 -10.28 11.51 -11.20
CA PHE A 466 -10.98 11.70 -12.46
C PHE A 466 -12.39 11.12 -12.37
N GLU A 467 -13.38 11.95 -12.62
CA GLU A 467 -14.79 11.58 -12.50
C GLU A 467 -15.55 11.89 -13.81
N GLY A 468 -16.53 11.01 -14.07
CA GLY A 468 -17.39 11.13 -15.24
C GLY A 468 -16.90 10.40 -16.50
N PRO A 469 -17.47 10.75 -17.67
CA PRO A 469 -18.47 11.82 -17.83
C PRO A 469 -19.76 11.53 -17.05
N THR A 470 -20.29 12.54 -16.37
CA THR A 470 -21.62 12.54 -15.75
C THR A 470 -22.58 13.32 -16.63
N VAL A 471 -23.87 12.95 -16.64
CA VAL A 471 -24.89 13.74 -17.35
C VAL A 471 -25.39 14.85 -16.45
N GLU A 472 -25.10 16.08 -16.82
CA GLU A 472 -25.49 17.29 -16.09
C GLU A 472 -26.17 18.30 -17.00
N GLN A 473 -26.93 19.21 -16.39
CA GLN A 473 -27.55 20.33 -17.09
C GLN A 473 -26.48 21.37 -17.43
N SER A 474 -26.48 21.82 -18.68
CA SER A 474 -25.52 22.79 -19.22
C SER A 474 -25.81 24.23 -18.77
N ASN A 475 -24.82 25.10 -19.01
CA ASN A 475 -24.95 26.54 -18.88
C ASN A 475 -24.88 27.23 -20.25
N SER A 476 -25.17 28.53 -20.30
CA SER A 476 -25.20 29.32 -21.55
C SER A 476 -23.89 29.28 -22.34
N ILE A 477 -22.75 29.21 -21.65
CA ILE A 477 -21.42 29.16 -22.27
C ILE A 477 -21.18 27.79 -22.91
N LEU A 478 -21.50 26.70 -22.20
CA LEU A 478 -21.39 25.36 -22.75
C LEU A 478 -22.30 25.17 -23.97
N ARG A 479 -23.51 25.76 -23.95
CA ARG A 479 -24.42 25.78 -25.10
C ARG A 479 -23.87 26.58 -26.28
N LEU A 480 -23.23 27.72 -26.01
CA LEU A 480 -22.64 28.57 -27.05
C LEU A 480 -21.51 27.87 -27.81
N TYR A 481 -20.78 26.99 -27.13
CA TYR A 481 -19.63 26.25 -27.67
C TYR A 481 -19.92 24.76 -27.92
N ASP A 482 -21.17 24.44 -28.27
CA ASP A 482 -21.62 23.11 -28.72
C ASP A 482 -21.24 21.95 -27.78
N TYR A 483 -21.25 22.18 -26.46
CA TYR A 483 -20.91 21.17 -25.44
C TYR A 483 -19.53 20.52 -25.64
N SER A 484 -18.57 21.28 -26.15
CA SER A 484 -17.23 20.78 -26.45
C SER A 484 -16.61 20.00 -25.26
N PRO A 485 -15.98 18.83 -25.49
CA PRO A 485 -15.30 18.08 -24.44
C PRO A 485 -14.09 18.83 -23.86
N SER A 486 -13.67 19.93 -24.52
CA SER A 486 -12.58 20.80 -24.09
C SER A 486 -12.87 21.60 -22.82
N PHE A 487 -14.10 21.58 -22.31
CA PHE A 487 -14.44 22.13 -21.01
C PHE A 487 -14.42 21.05 -19.93
N ILE A 488 -13.70 21.30 -18.84
CA ILE A 488 -13.71 20.43 -17.66
C ILE A 488 -14.04 21.24 -16.42
N ARG A 489 -14.69 20.58 -15.46
CA ARG A 489 -14.86 21.10 -14.12
C ARG A 489 -13.66 20.66 -13.28
N VAL A 490 -12.99 21.59 -12.64
CA VAL A 490 -11.92 21.31 -11.69
C VAL A 490 -12.42 21.63 -10.29
N ALA A 491 -12.33 20.66 -9.38
CA ALA A 491 -12.67 20.82 -7.98
C ALA A 491 -11.39 20.72 -7.14
N ILE A 492 -11.31 21.47 -6.03
CA ILE A 492 -10.27 21.29 -5.02
C ILE A 492 -10.92 20.67 -3.79
N ARG A 493 -10.42 19.50 -3.37
CA ARG A 493 -10.97 18.74 -2.25
C ARG A 493 -9.85 18.08 -1.44
N GLU A 494 -10.20 17.62 -0.25
CA GLU A 494 -9.35 16.72 0.52
C GLU A 494 -9.33 15.31 -0.08
N GLU A 495 -8.41 14.47 0.41
CA GLU A 495 -8.24 13.08 -0.05
C GLU A 495 -9.49 12.21 0.22
N ASP A 496 -10.30 12.58 1.20
CA ASP A 496 -11.58 11.95 1.55
C ASP A 496 -12.80 12.62 0.90
N PHE A 497 -12.58 13.48 -0.10
CA PHE A 497 -13.59 14.31 -0.79
C PHE A 497 -14.27 15.37 0.08
N SER A 498 -13.84 15.54 1.34
CA SER A 498 -14.33 16.63 2.18
C SER A 498 -13.90 17.99 1.61
N SER A 499 -14.62 19.05 2.02
CA SER A 499 -14.22 20.41 1.67
C SER A 499 -12.88 20.72 2.32
N HIS A 500 -12.06 21.53 1.65
CA HIS A 500 -10.81 21.98 2.25
C HIS A 500 -11.14 22.79 3.51
N HIS A 501 -10.80 22.26 4.68
CA HIS A 501 -11.01 22.93 5.95
C HIS A 501 -9.75 23.67 6.39
N HIS A 502 -9.93 24.88 6.91
CA HIS A 502 -8.85 25.61 7.57
C HIS A 502 -8.53 24.90 8.90
N ASP A 503 -7.43 24.15 8.91
CA ASP A 503 -6.90 23.53 10.12
C ASP A 503 -6.03 24.54 10.86
N ARG A 504 -6.37 24.85 12.11
CA ARG A 504 -5.65 25.86 12.92
C ARG A 504 -4.21 25.44 13.22
N GLU A 505 -3.90 24.15 13.16
CA GLU A 505 -2.56 23.61 13.39
C GLU A 505 -1.69 23.58 12.13
N MET A 506 -2.29 23.84 10.95
CA MET A 506 -1.62 23.79 9.66
C MET A 506 -1.61 25.16 9.00
N ASN A 507 -0.48 25.53 8.40
CA ASN A 507 -0.43 26.69 7.52
C ASN A 507 -1.06 26.33 6.16
N SER A 508 -2.38 26.16 6.14
CA SER A 508 -3.14 25.80 4.94
C SER A 508 -3.03 26.88 3.85
N ALA A 509 -2.89 28.15 4.22
CA ALA A 509 -2.79 29.25 3.27
C ALA A 509 -1.53 29.15 2.40
N GLN A 510 -0.37 28.89 3.02
CA GLN A 510 0.88 28.65 2.29
C GLN A 510 0.75 27.44 1.36
N PHE A 511 0.18 26.33 1.85
CA PHE A 511 0.00 25.14 1.02
C PHE A 511 -0.91 25.41 -0.20
N LEU A 512 -1.99 26.17 -0.01
CA LEU A 512 -2.89 26.55 -1.12
C LEU A 512 -2.15 27.37 -2.18
N GLN A 513 -1.30 28.31 -1.76
CA GLN A 513 -0.47 29.13 -2.63
C GLN A 513 0.60 28.31 -3.37
N GLU A 514 1.23 27.35 -2.71
CA GLU A 514 2.29 26.52 -3.31
C GLU A 514 1.72 25.47 -4.26
N ARG A 515 0.61 24.81 -3.88
CA ARG A 515 0.07 23.65 -4.61
C ARG A 515 -0.92 24.04 -5.72
N TYR A 516 -1.89 24.90 -5.42
CA TYR A 516 -3.04 25.10 -6.30
C TYR A 516 -2.96 26.39 -7.11
N LEU A 517 -2.47 27.49 -6.52
CA LEU A 517 -2.38 28.78 -7.21
C LEU A 517 -1.62 28.71 -8.55
N PRO A 518 -0.49 27.97 -8.67
CA PRO A 518 0.23 27.85 -9.93
C PRO A 518 -0.60 27.18 -11.04
N LEU A 519 -1.60 26.35 -10.68
CA LEU A 519 -2.47 25.65 -11.63
C LEU A 519 -3.49 26.61 -12.26
N PHE A 520 -3.87 27.68 -11.55
CA PHE A 520 -4.76 28.72 -12.08
C PHE A 520 -4.04 29.67 -13.05
N SER A 521 -2.74 29.95 -12.81
CA SER A 521 -1.95 30.83 -13.65
C SER A 521 -1.23 30.12 -14.81
N GLY A 522 -0.68 28.92 -14.57
CA GLY A 522 0.10 28.15 -15.54
C GLY A 522 -0.72 27.12 -16.33
N GLY A 523 -1.94 26.84 -15.89
CA GLY A 523 -2.79 25.80 -16.44
C GLY A 523 -2.53 24.42 -15.82
N LEU A 524 -3.38 23.48 -16.17
CA LEU A 524 -3.40 22.11 -15.66
C LEU A 524 -3.27 21.13 -16.83
N LYS A 525 -2.23 20.28 -16.82
CA LYS A 525 -2.07 19.23 -17.84
C LYS A 525 -2.98 18.05 -17.51
N ILE A 526 -3.97 17.80 -18.36
CA ILE A 526 -4.96 16.72 -18.24
C ILE A 526 -5.16 16.09 -19.61
N ALA A 527 -5.23 14.76 -19.70
CA ALA A 527 -5.54 14.03 -20.93
C ALA A 527 -4.62 14.43 -22.11
N GLY A 528 -3.35 14.73 -21.82
CA GLY A 528 -2.38 15.21 -22.80
C GLY A 528 -2.69 16.60 -23.38
N ARG A 529 -3.46 17.45 -22.68
CA ARG A 529 -3.75 18.83 -23.08
C ARG A 529 -3.52 19.77 -21.90
N ASN A 530 -3.16 21.03 -22.18
CA ASN A 530 -3.10 22.07 -21.15
C ASN A 530 -4.45 22.77 -21.02
N PHE A 531 -5.03 22.73 -19.83
CA PHE A 531 -6.29 23.37 -19.51
C PHE A 531 -6.05 24.66 -18.74
N GLU A 532 -6.61 25.76 -19.23
CA GLU A 532 -6.48 27.08 -18.61
C GLU A 532 -7.73 27.42 -17.81
N PHE A 533 -7.56 28.13 -16.71
CA PHE A 533 -8.68 28.63 -15.90
C PHE A 533 -9.60 29.50 -16.76
N LEU A 534 -10.91 29.21 -16.73
CA LEU A 534 -11.92 29.95 -17.48
C LEU A 534 -12.69 30.92 -16.58
N GLY A 535 -13.22 30.40 -15.46
CA GLY A 535 -14.07 31.16 -14.56
C GLY A 535 -14.83 30.26 -13.58
N TYR A 536 -15.52 30.87 -12.63
CA TYR A 536 -16.38 30.18 -11.66
C TYR A 536 -17.72 30.92 -11.53
N SER A 537 -18.78 30.22 -11.14
CA SER A 537 -20.01 30.83 -10.64
C SER A 537 -19.95 30.97 -9.12
N SER A 538 -20.83 31.79 -8.53
CA SER A 538 -20.90 31.90 -7.06
C SER A 538 -21.23 30.57 -6.37
N SER A 539 -22.00 29.69 -7.02
CA SER A 539 -22.24 28.34 -6.52
C SER A 539 -21.00 27.45 -6.64
N ALA A 540 -20.31 27.47 -7.78
CA ALA A 540 -19.09 26.70 -7.98
C ALA A 540 -17.99 27.11 -6.98
N LEU A 541 -17.85 28.41 -6.70
CA LEU A 541 -16.88 28.90 -5.73
C LEU A 541 -17.14 28.38 -4.30
N LYS A 542 -18.42 28.32 -3.88
CA LYS A 542 -18.80 27.73 -2.58
C LYS A 542 -18.40 26.26 -2.48
N ASP A 543 -18.42 25.56 -3.61
CA ASP A 543 -18.03 24.15 -3.72
C ASP A 543 -16.54 23.97 -4.08
N HIS A 544 -15.73 25.03 -4.04
CA HIS A 544 -14.32 25.03 -4.46
C HIS A 544 -14.11 24.46 -5.87
N GLN A 545 -15.00 24.83 -6.79
CA GLN A 545 -15.02 24.38 -8.17
C GLN A 545 -14.86 25.56 -9.14
N ALA A 546 -14.19 25.29 -10.26
CA ALA A 546 -14.03 26.22 -11.35
C ALA A 546 -14.06 25.48 -12.70
N TRP A 547 -14.40 26.23 -13.75
CA TRP A 547 -14.30 25.74 -15.12
C TRP A 547 -12.92 26.02 -15.67
N PHE A 548 -12.37 25.03 -16.37
CA PHE A 548 -11.15 25.14 -17.14
C PHE A 548 -11.43 24.71 -18.58
N VAL A 549 -10.64 25.24 -19.52
CA VAL A 549 -10.80 24.94 -20.94
C VAL A 549 -9.44 24.79 -21.61
N CYS A 550 -9.29 23.75 -22.45
CA CYS A 550 -8.13 23.63 -23.34
C CYS A 550 -8.45 24.23 -24.71
N PRO A 551 -7.46 24.70 -25.50
CA PRO A 551 -7.73 25.25 -26.82
C PRO A 551 -8.45 24.27 -27.76
N PHE A 552 -9.45 24.76 -28.50
CA PHE A 552 -10.22 23.96 -29.46
C PHE A 552 -10.72 24.78 -30.65
N LYS A 553 -11.06 24.12 -31.75
CA LYS A 553 -11.61 24.77 -32.94
C LYS A 553 -13.13 24.79 -32.86
N HIS A 554 -13.72 25.98 -32.98
CA HIS A 554 -15.18 26.17 -33.03
C HIS A 554 -15.51 27.13 -34.17
N ARG A 555 -16.39 26.70 -35.09
CA ARG A 555 -16.81 27.49 -36.28
C ARG A 555 -15.64 28.09 -37.07
N GLY A 556 -14.60 27.28 -37.30
CA GLY A 556 -13.42 27.69 -38.06
C GLY A 556 -12.37 28.47 -37.24
N VAL A 557 -12.66 28.83 -36.00
CA VAL A 557 -11.84 29.71 -35.18
C VAL A 557 -11.30 28.96 -33.95
N VAL A 558 -10.03 29.18 -33.60
CA VAL A 558 -9.45 28.65 -32.37
C VAL A 558 -9.94 29.47 -31.18
N MET A 559 -10.60 28.77 -30.25
CA MET A 559 -11.07 29.30 -28.97
C MET A 559 -10.06 28.93 -27.88
N THR A 560 -9.62 29.93 -27.13
CA THR A 560 -8.77 29.81 -25.94
C THR A 560 -9.51 30.35 -24.73
N ALA A 561 -9.03 30.05 -23.51
CA ALA A 561 -9.68 30.58 -22.30
C ALA A 561 -9.70 32.11 -22.30
N HIS A 562 -8.61 32.76 -22.73
CA HIS A 562 -8.53 34.21 -22.87
C HIS A 562 -9.59 34.76 -23.84
N ARG A 563 -9.75 34.16 -25.02
CA ARG A 563 -10.73 34.61 -26.01
C ARG A 563 -12.17 34.41 -25.54
N ILE A 564 -12.43 33.29 -24.86
CA ILE A 564 -13.76 33.02 -24.29
C ILE A 564 -14.07 34.06 -23.20
N ARG A 565 -13.14 34.37 -22.29
CA ARG A 565 -13.32 35.43 -21.28
C ARG A 565 -13.58 36.78 -21.95
N HIS A 566 -12.81 37.15 -22.97
CA HIS A 566 -13.04 38.40 -23.71
C HIS A 566 -14.44 38.44 -24.36
N ASN A 567 -14.94 37.32 -24.86
CA ASN A 567 -16.29 37.23 -25.42
C ASN A 567 -17.40 37.29 -24.35
N MET A 568 -17.10 36.92 -23.10
CA MET A 568 -18.07 36.99 -21.98
C MET A 568 -18.28 38.44 -21.50
N GLY A 569 -17.28 39.31 -21.64
CA GLY A 569 -17.37 40.71 -21.26
C GLY A 569 -16.03 41.28 -20.76
N ASP A 570 -16.06 42.57 -20.39
CA ASP A 570 -14.93 43.24 -19.75
C ASP A 570 -14.99 43.01 -18.23
N PHE A 571 -14.00 42.27 -17.72
CA PHE A 571 -13.84 41.97 -16.30
C PHE A 571 -12.83 42.89 -15.60
N SER A 572 -12.33 43.95 -16.24
CA SER A 572 -11.32 44.86 -15.65
C SER A 572 -11.77 45.57 -14.36
N LYS A 573 -13.06 45.55 -14.04
CA LYS A 573 -13.67 46.19 -12.86
C LYS A 573 -14.06 45.20 -11.75
N VAL A 574 -13.70 43.93 -11.88
CA VAL A 574 -13.99 42.84 -10.93
C VAL A 574 -12.68 42.17 -10.56
#